data_AF-A0A5N6E2E9-F1
#
_entry.id   AF-A0A5N6E2E9-F1
#
_cell.length_a   1.000
_cell.length_b   1.000
_cell.length_c   1.000
_cell.angle_alpha   90.00
_cell.angle_beta   90.00
_cell.angle_gamma   90.00
#
_symmetry.space_group_name_H-M   'P 1'
#
loop_
_entity.id
_entity.type
_entity.pdbx_description
1 polymer ?
#
loop_
_entity_poly.entity_id
_entity_poly.type
_entity_poly.pdbx_seq_one_letter_code
_entity_poly.pdbx_strand_id
1 'polypeptide(L)'
;MKATTIGTLLLAAGTALAVPGKRAQKAVAISGFSASQNDQQGFVTFSFSDPNYNKAPIDANVLWERPGNPPSDTRTSDGAYLVQFPDGVDDISAFTLQVQRENSTSKVSLTVDDADEDTNWHCSNVNGTTNGKKCHYNGNIVFNPPSPSSSPSASPSASPSASASASPSPTPSAEPSS
;
A
#
# COMPACT_ATOMS: atom_id res chain seq x y z
N MET A 1 3.52 74.89 1.25
CA MET A 1 3.44 73.69 0.38
C MET A 1 4.86 73.41 -0.11
N LYS A 2 5.49 72.24 -0.02
CA LYS A 2 5.07 70.82 0.03
C LYS A 2 6.19 70.04 0.76
N ALA A 3 5.82 69.06 1.59
CA ALA A 3 6.72 68.01 2.07
C ALA A 3 6.44 66.74 1.26
N THR A 4 7.47 66.03 0.83
CA THR A 4 7.34 64.77 0.09
C THR A 4 7.98 63.64 0.91
N THR A 5 7.12 62.84 1.53
CA THR A 5 7.46 61.65 2.30
C THR A 5 7.63 60.46 1.36
N ILE A 6 8.77 59.76 1.44
CA ILE A 6 9.04 58.51 0.71
C ILE A 6 8.84 57.35 1.70
N GLY A 7 7.88 56.48 1.39
CA GLY A 7 7.51 55.32 2.22
C GLY A 7 8.41 54.12 1.97
N THR A 8 8.86 53.49 3.06
CA THR A 8 9.69 52.28 3.06
C THR A 8 8.80 51.04 3.07
N LEU A 9 8.86 50.21 2.02
CA LEU A 9 8.25 48.87 2.01
C LEU A 9 9.18 47.87 2.71
N LEU A 10 8.76 47.32 3.85
CA LEU A 10 9.40 46.16 4.47
C LEU A 10 8.88 44.88 3.80
N LEU A 11 9.77 44.14 3.13
CA LEU A 11 9.50 42.78 2.66
C LEU A 11 9.57 41.80 3.83
N ALA A 12 8.45 41.17 4.16
CA ALA A 12 8.42 40.06 5.11
C ALA A 12 9.03 38.81 4.45
N ALA A 13 10.20 38.38 4.94
CA ALA A 13 10.81 37.11 4.54
C ALA A 13 10.06 35.96 5.22
N GLY A 14 9.18 35.29 4.46
CA GLY A 14 8.54 34.05 4.89
C GLY A 14 9.55 32.91 4.90
N THR A 15 9.78 32.30 6.06
CA THR A 15 10.57 31.08 6.19
C THR A 15 9.74 29.90 5.67
N ALA A 16 10.13 29.34 4.52
CA ALA A 16 9.58 28.08 4.05
C ALA A 16 10.13 26.95 4.94
N LEU A 17 9.28 26.42 5.82
CA LEU A 17 9.58 25.17 6.54
C LEU A 17 9.54 24.03 5.52
N ALA A 18 10.71 23.54 5.13
CA ALA A 18 10.83 22.31 4.35
C ALA A 18 10.37 21.13 5.23
N VAL A 19 9.09 20.81 5.17
CA VAL A 19 8.55 19.59 5.77
C VAL A 19 9.20 18.40 5.05
N PRO A 20 9.81 17.43 5.76
CA PRO A 20 10.35 16.24 5.14
C PRO A 20 9.24 15.51 4.38
N GLY A 21 9.25 15.60 3.05
CA GLY A 21 8.31 14.87 2.21
C GLY A 21 8.57 13.37 2.38
N LYS A 22 7.55 12.61 2.80
CA LYS A 22 7.60 11.15 2.72
C LYS A 22 7.90 10.78 1.26
N ARG A 23 8.97 10.00 1.01
CA ARG A 23 9.29 9.53 -0.34
C ARG A 23 8.07 8.78 -0.89
N ALA A 24 7.66 9.12 -2.10
CA ALA A 24 6.67 8.35 -2.83
C ALA A 24 7.20 6.91 -2.97
N GLN A 25 6.43 5.95 -2.47
CA GLN A 25 6.73 4.54 -2.68
C GLN A 25 6.57 4.21 -4.17
N LYS A 26 7.46 3.36 -4.68
CA LYS A 26 7.41 2.85 -6.04
C LYS A 26 6.55 1.59 -6.09
N ALA A 27 5.96 1.32 -7.26
CA ALA A 27 5.20 0.09 -7.50
C ALA A 27 6.11 -1.15 -7.37
N VAL A 28 5.53 -2.22 -6.83
CA VAL A 28 6.16 -3.55 -6.82
C VAL A 28 5.53 -4.41 -7.91
N ALA A 29 6.23 -5.43 -8.38
CA ALA A 29 5.75 -6.24 -9.51
C ALA A 29 6.10 -7.73 -9.36
N ILE A 30 5.25 -8.58 -9.95
CA ILE A 30 5.48 -10.00 -10.17
C ILE A 30 5.60 -10.21 -11.68
N SER A 31 6.60 -10.97 -12.10
CA SER A 31 6.86 -11.30 -13.51
C SER A 31 7.24 -12.78 -13.65
N GLY A 32 7.04 -13.34 -14.84
CA GLY A 32 7.34 -14.75 -15.12
C GLY A 32 6.53 -15.73 -14.27
N PHE A 33 5.33 -15.34 -13.84
CA PHE A 33 4.52 -16.13 -12.93
C PHE A 33 3.99 -17.38 -13.63
N SER A 34 4.34 -18.54 -13.09
CA SER A 34 3.92 -19.83 -13.64
C SER A 34 3.76 -20.89 -12.55
N ALA A 35 2.96 -21.90 -12.86
CA ALA A 35 2.72 -23.03 -11.98
C ALA A 35 2.66 -24.34 -12.76
N SER A 36 2.98 -25.45 -12.12
CA SER A 36 2.79 -26.79 -12.66
C SER A 36 2.41 -27.76 -11.56
N GLN A 37 1.54 -28.72 -11.86
CA GLN A 37 1.18 -29.78 -10.93
C GLN A 37 1.09 -31.14 -11.64
N ASN A 38 1.22 -32.20 -10.86
CA ASN A 38 0.80 -33.55 -11.17
C ASN A 38 0.28 -34.23 -9.87
N ASP A 39 0.06 -35.54 -9.89
CA ASP A 39 -0.40 -36.27 -8.70
C ASP A 39 0.58 -36.30 -7.54
N GLN A 40 1.87 -36.05 -7.78
CA GLN A 40 2.94 -36.20 -6.79
C GLN A 40 3.46 -34.86 -6.27
N GLN A 41 3.44 -33.82 -7.09
CA GLN A 41 4.11 -32.55 -6.83
C GLN A 41 3.34 -31.37 -7.42
N GLY A 42 3.36 -30.27 -6.68
CA GLY A 42 2.98 -28.94 -7.17
C GLY A 42 4.18 -28.01 -7.13
N PHE A 43 4.23 -27.09 -8.07
CA PHE A 43 5.30 -26.12 -8.22
C PHE A 43 4.76 -24.76 -8.66
N VAL A 44 5.26 -23.69 -8.04
CA VAL A 44 4.99 -22.30 -8.39
C VAL A 44 6.31 -21.55 -8.47
N THR A 45 6.47 -20.71 -9.50
CA THR A 45 7.65 -19.86 -9.66
C THR A 45 7.30 -18.48 -10.21
N PHE A 46 8.05 -17.47 -9.77
CA PHE A 46 7.96 -16.09 -10.26
C PHE A 46 9.20 -15.28 -9.84
N SER A 47 9.39 -14.14 -10.50
CA SER A 47 10.35 -13.11 -10.08
C SER A 47 9.60 -11.90 -9.48
N PHE A 48 9.97 -11.50 -8.28
CA PHE A 48 9.40 -10.40 -7.52
C PHE A 48 10.32 -9.17 -7.55
N SER A 49 9.80 -8.03 -7.97
CA SER A 49 10.54 -6.76 -8.04
C SER A 49 9.98 -5.77 -7.03
N ASP A 50 10.78 -5.40 -6.03
CA ASP A 50 10.46 -4.37 -5.06
C ASP A 50 11.49 -3.23 -5.05
N PRO A 51 11.32 -2.21 -5.92
CA PRO A 51 12.27 -1.12 -6.08
C PRO A 51 12.38 -0.18 -4.86
N ASN A 52 11.58 -0.41 -3.81
CA ASN A 52 11.68 0.34 -2.55
C ASN A 52 12.77 -0.23 -1.64
N TYR A 53 13.13 -1.51 -1.81
CA TYR A 53 14.09 -2.21 -0.96
C TYR A 53 15.22 -2.84 -1.76
N ASN A 54 14.90 -3.48 -2.89
CA ASN A 54 15.85 -4.19 -3.73
C ASN A 54 15.87 -3.62 -5.16
N LYS A 55 17.06 -3.46 -5.72
CA LYS A 55 17.22 -2.92 -7.10
C LYS A 55 17.00 -3.97 -8.18
N ALA A 56 17.19 -5.24 -7.85
CA ALA A 56 17.04 -6.36 -8.77
C ALA A 56 15.80 -7.19 -8.39
N PRO A 57 15.12 -7.81 -9.37
CA PRO A 57 14.11 -8.82 -9.10
C PRO A 57 14.71 -10.03 -8.36
N ILE A 58 13.89 -10.66 -7.54
CA ILE A 58 14.27 -11.81 -6.71
C ILE A 58 13.32 -12.96 -7.03
N ASP A 59 13.88 -14.14 -7.24
CA ASP A 59 13.08 -15.31 -7.59
C ASP A 59 12.45 -15.95 -6.35
N ALA A 60 11.23 -16.46 -6.54
CA ALA A 60 10.52 -17.31 -5.60
C ALA A 60 10.21 -18.63 -6.29
N ASN A 61 10.54 -19.73 -5.62
CA ASN A 61 10.27 -21.08 -6.09
C ASN A 61 9.65 -21.87 -4.95
N VAL A 62 8.46 -22.40 -5.17
CA VAL A 62 7.67 -23.12 -4.17
C VAL A 62 7.40 -24.51 -4.71
N LEU A 63 7.88 -25.53 -4.02
CA LEU A 63 7.66 -26.94 -4.35
C LEU A 63 6.97 -27.62 -3.16
N TRP A 64 5.98 -28.45 -3.43
CA TRP A 64 5.31 -29.25 -2.41
C TRP A 64 4.87 -30.61 -2.94
N GLU A 65 4.66 -31.55 -2.02
CA GLU A 65 4.12 -32.87 -2.34
C GLU A 65 2.60 -32.82 -2.48
N ARG A 66 2.05 -33.63 -3.39
CA ARG A 66 0.62 -33.78 -3.60
C ARG A 66 0.18 -35.23 -3.30
N PRO A 67 -1.01 -35.42 -2.71
CA PRO A 67 -1.91 -34.39 -2.20
C PRO A 67 -1.33 -33.67 -0.97
N GLY A 68 -1.51 -32.35 -0.90
CA GLY A 68 -0.89 -31.51 0.13
C GLY A 68 -0.93 -30.03 -0.25
N ASN A 69 -0.53 -29.17 0.69
CA ASN A 69 -0.48 -27.72 0.50
C ASN A 69 0.96 -27.22 0.48
N PRO A 70 1.22 -26.07 -0.18
CA PRO A 70 2.52 -25.41 -0.10
C PRO A 70 2.96 -25.12 1.35
N PRO A 71 4.27 -25.17 1.66
CA PRO A 71 4.77 -24.81 2.98
C PRO A 71 4.46 -23.35 3.32
N SER A 72 4.02 -23.10 4.56
CA SER A 72 3.63 -21.77 5.05
C SER A 72 4.80 -20.83 5.35
N ASP A 73 6.02 -21.38 5.43
CA ASP A 73 7.27 -20.70 5.70
C ASP A 73 8.15 -20.49 4.45
N THR A 74 7.57 -20.71 3.26
CA THR A 74 8.29 -20.54 1.99
C THR A 74 8.74 -19.10 1.78
N ARG A 75 9.95 -18.91 1.26
CA ARG A 75 10.56 -17.59 1.06
C ARG A 75 11.11 -17.41 -0.34
N THR A 76 11.28 -16.15 -0.70
CA THR A 76 12.13 -15.71 -1.82
C THR A 76 13.58 -16.14 -1.61
N SER A 77 14.36 -16.19 -2.70
CA SER A 77 15.74 -16.70 -2.68
C SER A 77 16.72 -15.90 -1.81
N ASP A 78 16.42 -14.62 -1.52
CA ASP A 78 17.17 -13.79 -0.59
C ASP A 78 16.66 -13.88 0.87
N GLY A 79 15.57 -14.60 1.10
CA GLY A 79 14.92 -14.77 2.39
C GLY A 79 14.07 -13.59 2.87
N ALA A 80 14.04 -12.47 2.14
CA ALA A 80 13.49 -11.20 2.62
C ALA A 80 11.95 -11.12 2.56
N TYR A 81 11.34 -11.96 1.70
CA TYR A 81 9.89 -12.01 1.53
C TYR A 81 9.37 -13.42 1.77
N LEU A 82 8.33 -13.49 2.60
CA LEU A 82 7.51 -14.66 2.84
C LEU A 82 6.49 -14.82 1.70
N VAL A 83 6.38 -16.03 1.18
CA VAL A 83 5.49 -16.41 0.09
C VAL A 83 4.45 -17.37 0.67
N GLN A 84 3.18 -17.00 0.57
CA GLN A 84 2.09 -17.66 1.28
C GLN A 84 0.92 -17.98 0.36
N PHE A 85 0.22 -19.07 0.70
CA PHE A 85 -0.99 -19.53 0.05
C PHE A 85 -2.07 -19.67 1.14
N PRO A 86 -2.76 -18.57 1.50
CA PRO A 86 -3.62 -18.51 2.68
C PRO A 86 -4.75 -19.56 2.68
N ASP A 87 -5.27 -19.87 1.48
CA ASP A 87 -6.37 -20.82 1.28
C ASP A 87 -5.85 -22.21 0.85
N GLY A 88 -4.53 -22.41 0.81
CA GLY A 88 -3.91 -23.58 0.21
C GLY A 88 -3.90 -23.55 -1.32
N VAL A 89 -3.49 -24.66 -1.93
CA VAL A 89 -3.50 -24.86 -3.39
C VAL A 89 -3.96 -26.29 -3.68
N ASP A 90 -5.27 -26.46 -3.82
CA ASP A 90 -5.88 -27.73 -4.24
C ASP A 90 -5.64 -27.98 -5.75
N ASP A 91 -5.86 -26.95 -6.57
CA ASP A 91 -5.60 -26.96 -8.00
C ASP A 91 -4.93 -25.64 -8.44
N ILE A 92 -3.90 -25.72 -9.27
CA ILE A 92 -3.17 -24.55 -9.76
C ILE A 92 -3.98 -23.68 -10.74
N SER A 93 -5.16 -24.12 -11.19
CA SER A 93 -6.09 -23.31 -11.97
C SER A 93 -6.66 -22.15 -11.17
N ALA A 94 -6.81 -22.29 -9.85
CA ALA A 94 -7.37 -21.24 -9.01
C ALA A 94 -6.77 -21.24 -7.61
N PHE A 95 -6.11 -20.15 -7.23
CA PHE A 95 -5.56 -19.97 -5.88
C PHE A 95 -5.22 -18.51 -5.57
N THR A 96 -4.96 -18.23 -4.29
CA THR A 96 -4.48 -16.94 -3.81
C THR A 96 -2.99 -17.03 -3.46
N LEU A 97 -2.18 -16.15 -4.04
CA LEU A 97 -0.78 -15.91 -3.69
C LEU A 97 -0.68 -14.64 -2.83
N GLN A 98 0.04 -14.73 -1.71
CA GLN A 98 0.43 -13.58 -0.92
C GLN A 98 1.95 -13.48 -0.80
N VAL A 99 2.48 -12.28 -1.00
CA VAL A 99 3.90 -11.96 -0.76
C VAL A 99 3.97 -10.88 0.31
N GLN A 100 4.66 -11.19 1.41
CA GLN A 100 4.81 -10.29 2.56
C GLN A 100 6.28 -10.13 2.89
N ARG A 101 6.72 -8.88 3.05
CA ARG A 101 8.09 -8.63 3.51
C ARG A 101 8.25 -9.03 4.98
N GLU A 102 9.34 -9.73 5.29
CA GLU A 102 9.69 -10.10 6.67
C GLU A 102 9.89 -8.81 7.48
N ASN A 103 9.10 -8.63 8.53
CA ASN A 103 9.00 -7.40 9.36
C ASN A 103 8.17 -6.24 8.77
N SER A 104 7.30 -6.50 7.80
CA SER A 104 6.31 -5.52 7.32
C SER A 104 4.88 -6.03 7.50
N THR A 105 3.94 -5.12 7.71
CA THR A 105 2.50 -5.41 7.59
C THR A 105 1.99 -5.27 6.15
N SER A 106 2.80 -4.72 5.25
CA SER A 106 2.45 -4.61 3.84
C SER A 106 2.49 -5.99 3.18
N LYS A 107 1.35 -6.39 2.63
CA LYS A 107 1.18 -7.62 1.86
C LYS A 107 0.73 -7.26 0.45
N VAL A 108 1.19 -8.03 -0.50
CA VAL A 108 0.69 -8.05 -1.88
C VAL A 108 -0.10 -9.33 -2.03
N SER A 109 -1.33 -9.24 -2.54
CA SER A 109 -2.21 -10.38 -2.75
C SER A 109 -2.62 -10.44 -4.21
N LEU A 110 -2.51 -11.62 -4.80
CA LEU A 110 -2.93 -11.94 -6.16
C LEU A 110 -3.80 -13.17 -6.11
N THR A 111 -5.04 -13.06 -6.58
CA THR A 111 -5.89 -14.22 -6.84
C THR A 111 -5.85 -14.49 -8.33
N VAL A 112 -5.65 -15.76 -8.70
CA VAL A 112 -5.74 -16.22 -10.08
C VAL A 112 -6.87 -17.23 -10.19
N ASP A 113 -7.57 -17.19 -11.31
CA ASP A 113 -8.58 -18.15 -11.73
C ASP A 113 -8.53 -18.27 -13.26
N ASP A 114 -8.37 -19.49 -13.77
CA ASP A 114 -8.37 -19.83 -15.19
C ASP A 114 -9.79 -19.91 -15.78
N ALA A 115 -10.82 -19.99 -14.93
CA ALA A 115 -12.22 -20.02 -15.36
C ALA A 115 -12.78 -18.63 -15.72
N ASP A 116 -12.10 -17.56 -15.30
CA ASP A 116 -12.50 -16.17 -15.60
C ASP A 116 -12.17 -15.82 -17.07
N GLU A 117 -13.16 -15.33 -17.82
CA GLU A 117 -13.02 -15.08 -19.28
C GLU A 117 -11.96 -14.03 -19.66
N ASP A 118 -11.70 -13.07 -18.77
CA ASP A 118 -10.73 -11.96 -18.96
C ASP A 118 -9.45 -12.17 -18.13
N THR A 119 -9.19 -13.39 -17.66
CA THR A 119 -7.99 -13.70 -16.90
C THR A 119 -6.75 -13.67 -17.79
N ASN A 120 -5.62 -13.27 -17.22
CA ASN A 120 -4.31 -13.49 -17.84
C ASN A 120 -3.66 -14.79 -17.35
N TRP A 121 -4.32 -15.53 -16.45
CA TRP A 121 -3.85 -16.80 -15.92
C TRP A 121 -4.40 -17.96 -16.75
N HIS A 122 -3.55 -18.60 -17.55
CA HIS A 122 -3.99 -19.64 -18.47
C HIS A 122 -3.35 -20.98 -18.20
N CYS A 123 -4.20 -22.01 -18.08
CA CYS A 123 -3.80 -23.37 -17.80
C CYS A 123 -3.97 -24.31 -19.02
N SER A 124 -3.12 -25.32 -19.07
CA SER A 124 -3.18 -26.39 -20.06
C SER A 124 -2.84 -27.73 -19.43
N ASN A 125 -3.50 -28.78 -19.90
CA ASN A 125 -3.22 -30.14 -19.45
C ASN A 125 -1.95 -30.67 -20.12
N VAL A 126 -1.15 -31.41 -19.36
CA VAL A 126 0.08 -32.05 -19.82
C VAL A 126 -0.22 -33.49 -20.20
N ASN A 127 -0.13 -33.80 -21.49
CA ASN A 127 -0.32 -35.17 -21.99
C ASN A 127 0.70 -36.13 -21.39
N GLY A 128 0.25 -37.34 -21.04
CA GLY A 128 1.09 -38.41 -20.49
C GLY A 128 1.38 -38.31 -18.99
N THR A 129 0.84 -37.30 -18.30
CA THR A 129 0.95 -37.14 -16.85
C THR A 129 -0.44 -37.14 -16.25
N THR A 130 -0.71 -38.07 -15.33
CA THR A 130 -1.98 -38.11 -14.59
C THR A 130 -2.14 -36.82 -13.79
N ASN A 131 -3.26 -36.13 -14.00
CA ASN A 131 -3.57 -34.79 -13.47
C ASN A 131 -2.46 -33.75 -13.71
N GLY A 132 -1.67 -33.93 -14.78
CA GLY A 132 -0.64 -33.00 -15.18
C GLY A 132 -1.25 -31.70 -15.70
N LYS A 133 -0.89 -30.56 -15.11
CA LYS A 133 -1.34 -29.24 -15.54
C LYS A 133 -0.20 -28.24 -15.46
N LYS A 134 -0.17 -27.28 -16.38
CA LYS A 134 0.75 -26.14 -16.39
C LYS A 134 -0.04 -24.87 -16.60
N CYS A 135 0.26 -23.86 -15.81
CA CYS A 135 -0.36 -22.56 -15.90
C CYS A 135 0.69 -21.46 -15.99
N HIS A 136 0.34 -20.37 -16.63
CA HIS A 136 1.22 -19.21 -16.80
C HIS A 136 0.39 -17.94 -16.82
N TYR A 137 0.95 -16.87 -16.25
CA TYR A 137 0.38 -15.55 -16.34
C TYR A 137 0.93 -14.83 -17.57
N ASN A 138 0.04 -14.29 -18.39
CA ASN A 138 0.42 -13.49 -19.55
C ASN A 138 0.68 -12.03 -19.12
N GLY A 139 1.96 -11.65 -19.10
CA GLY A 139 2.40 -10.29 -18.73
C GLY A 139 2.93 -10.17 -17.31
N ASN A 140 2.91 -8.96 -16.78
CA ASN A 140 3.44 -8.63 -15.44
C ASN A 140 2.31 -8.11 -14.55
N ILE A 141 2.27 -8.56 -13.31
CA ILE A 141 1.35 -8.04 -12.29
C ILE A 141 2.03 -6.87 -11.57
N VAL A 142 1.43 -5.69 -11.59
CA VAL A 142 1.98 -4.47 -10.97
C VAL A 142 1.06 -4.01 -9.84
N PHE A 143 1.64 -3.79 -8.66
CA PHE A 143 0.95 -3.31 -7.47
C PHE A 143 1.42 -1.91 -7.14
N ASN A 144 0.55 -0.93 -7.37
CA ASN A 144 0.83 0.46 -7.05
C ASN A 144 0.56 0.71 -5.56
N PRO A 145 1.52 1.28 -4.81
CA PRO A 145 1.25 1.70 -3.45
C PRO A 145 0.16 2.78 -3.45
N PRO A 146 -0.68 2.84 -2.40
CA PRO A 146 -1.63 3.93 -2.27
C PRO A 146 -0.86 5.26 -2.27
N SER A 147 -1.32 6.21 -3.09
CA SER A 147 -0.74 7.54 -3.12
C SER A 147 -0.77 8.14 -1.71
N PRO A 148 0.28 8.86 -1.26
CA PRO A 148 0.20 9.59 -0.01
C PRO A 148 -0.90 10.64 -0.18
N SER A 149 -2.11 10.33 0.29
CA SER A 149 -3.22 11.27 0.34
C SER A 149 -2.71 12.51 1.06
N SER A 150 -2.71 13.63 0.35
CA SER A 150 -2.42 14.93 0.96
C SER A 150 -3.55 15.20 1.93
N SER A 151 -3.37 14.85 3.20
CA SER A 151 -4.28 15.31 4.24
C SER A 151 -4.35 16.84 4.16
N PRO A 152 -5.55 17.44 4.12
CA PRO A 152 -5.67 18.89 4.09
C PRO A 152 -5.03 19.47 5.34
N SER A 153 -4.23 20.51 5.10
CA SER A 153 -3.57 21.34 6.08
C SER A 153 -4.49 21.64 7.27
N ALA A 154 -4.10 21.24 8.47
CA ALA A 154 -4.71 21.76 9.68
C ALA A 154 -4.63 23.29 9.63
N SER A 155 -5.77 23.94 9.50
CA SER A 155 -5.89 25.39 9.66
C SER A 155 -5.55 25.72 11.12
N PRO A 156 -4.53 26.53 11.42
CA PRO A 156 -4.36 27.06 12.75
C PRO A 156 -5.41 28.15 12.96
N SER A 157 -6.52 27.84 13.64
CA SER A 157 -7.37 28.87 14.25
C SER A 157 -6.60 29.48 15.42
N ALA A 158 -5.76 30.48 15.10
CA ALA A 158 -5.28 31.43 16.07
C ALA A 158 -6.43 32.39 16.40
N SER A 159 -7.06 32.22 17.57
CA SER A 159 -7.86 33.29 18.19
C SER A 159 -6.92 34.22 18.97
N PRO A 160 -6.85 35.52 18.66
CA PRO A 160 -6.15 36.47 19.51
C PRO A 160 -7.05 37.07 20.59
N SER A 161 -6.44 37.18 21.77
CA SER A 161 -6.50 38.25 22.77
C SER A 161 -7.82 38.78 23.35
N ALA A 162 -7.83 38.72 24.68
CA ALA A 162 -8.61 39.54 25.61
C ALA A 162 -8.46 41.06 25.38
N SER A 163 -9.51 41.81 25.73
CA SER A 163 -9.38 43.08 26.46
C SER A 163 -10.71 43.53 27.08
N ALA A 164 -10.60 44.31 28.16
CA ALA A 164 -11.61 44.50 29.20
C ALA A 164 -12.37 45.85 29.14
N SER A 165 -13.41 45.91 30.00
CA SER A 165 -13.88 47.08 30.78
C SER A 165 -14.89 48.05 30.14
N ALA A 166 -16.10 48.15 30.74
CA ALA A 166 -16.59 49.33 31.46
C ALA A 166 -18.07 49.17 31.93
N SER A 167 -18.31 49.46 33.21
CA SER A 167 -19.60 49.68 33.89
C SER A 167 -20.24 51.02 33.44
N PRO A 168 -21.55 51.29 33.62
CA PRO A 168 -22.07 51.72 34.94
C PRO A 168 -23.54 51.35 35.29
N SER A 169 -23.85 51.35 36.60
CA SER A 169 -25.20 51.45 37.20
C SER A 169 -25.90 52.77 36.81
N PRO A 170 -27.24 52.88 36.96
CA PRO A 170 -27.81 53.39 38.23
C PRO A 170 -29.15 52.76 38.68
N THR A 171 -29.35 52.73 40.01
CA THR A 171 -30.63 52.58 40.76
C THR A 171 -31.37 53.93 40.76
N PRO A 172 -32.72 53.98 40.76
CA PRO A 172 -33.56 54.05 41.99
C PRO A 172 -34.94 53.34 41.77
N SER A 173 -35.95 53.22 42.65
CA SER A 173 -36.23 53.32 44.09
C SER A 173 -37.70 52.85 44.27
N ALA A 174 -38.05 52.48 45.52
CA ALA A 174 -39.39 52.40 46.15
C ALA A 174 -40.29 51.16 45.81
N GLU A 175 -40.49 50.17 46.69
CA GLU A 175 -41.35 50.06 47.92
C GLU A 175 -42.88 50.13 47.66
N PRO A 176 -43.79 49.65 48.57
CA PRO A 176 -43.65 48.77 49.74
C PRO A 176 -44.70 47.64 49.89
N SER A 177 -44.47 46.79 50.90
CA SER A 177 -45.41 46.13 51.85
C SER A 177 -46.62 45.33 51.37
N SER A 178 -46.71 44.07 51.79
CA SER A 178 -47.35 43.71 53.07
C SER A 178 -47.03 42.28 53.51
#